data_AF-A0A3N5EJG7-F1
#
_entry.id   AF-A0A3N5EJG7-F1
#
_cell.length_a   1.000
_cell.length_b   1.000
_cell.length_c   1.000
_cell.angle_alpha   90.00
_cell.angle_beta   90.00
_cell.angle_gamma   90.00
#
_symmetry.space_group_name_H-M   'P 1'
#
loop_
_entity.id
_entity.type
_entity.pdbx_description
1 polymer ?
#
loop_
_entity_poly.entity_id
_entity_poly.type
_entity_poly.pdbx_seq_one_letter_code
_entity_poly.pdbx_strand_id
1 'polypeptide(L)'
;MKESTKVLVLLIGLPILAFQLSCNKVAEKKPASISVLQERAKVSINNWVRKHPDEFIKYKPIAFEAFTARYERTEMTSYLSDKVEEEMAKPTVNQHKVDSLKNLLEKNKGILMGYTILHKYQTKNITGEVVKHEDLVFLDSTFHVATILNPDAYDMIMDLKLIFRPDSLHEQK
;
A
#
# COMPACT_ATOMS: atom_id res chain seq x y z
N MET A 1 34.51 72.29 -41.32
CA MET A 1 33.95 71.54 -40.17
C MET A 1 32.52 71.16 -40.56
N LYS A 2 32.27 69.97 -41.12
CA LYS A 2 31.95 68.70 -40.42
C LYS A 2 30.96 68.96 -39.27
N GLU A 3 29.71 68.49 -39.27
CA GLU A 3 29.15 67.27 -39.87
C GLU A 3 27.70 67.43 -40.34
N SER A 4 27.35 66.62 -41.35
CA SER A 4 26.08 66.57 -42.05
C SER A 4 25.04 65.71 -41.34
N THR A 5 23.81 66.20 -41.40
CA THR A 5 22.52 65.54 -41.18
C THR A 5 22.40 64.17 -41.82
N LYS A 6 21.85 63.18 -41.10
CA LYS A 6 21.12 62.05 -41.69
C LYS A 6 19.85 61.74 -40.90
N VAL A 7 18.73 61.98 -41.56
CA VAL A 7 17.43 61.34 -41.34
C VAL A 7 17.51 59.93 -41.92
N LEU A 8 17.05 58.89 -41.21
CA LEU A 8 16.14 57.87 -41.79
C LEU A 8 15.53 56.91 -40.74
N VAL A 9 14.23 56.76 -40.92
CA VAL A 9 13.20 55.87 -40.36
C VAL A 9 13.52 54.37 -40.47
N LEU A 10 13.06 53.54 -39.51
CA LEU A 10 12.21 52.32 -39.64
C LEU A 10 12.30 51.46 -38.35
N LEU A 11 11.24 51.23 -37.56
CA LEU A 11 10.04 50.38 -37.71
C LEU A 11 10.20 48.92 -37.19
N ILE A 12 9.33 48.58 -36.23
CA ILE A 12 8.73 47.27 -35.85
C ILE A 12 9.60 46.23 -35.12
N GLY A 13 9.13 45.81 -33.93
CA GLY A 13 9.44 44.48 -33.41
C GLY A 13 9.14 44.25 -31.92
N LEU A 14 7.85 44.18 -31.52
CA LEU A 14 7.48 43.34 -30.38
C LEU A 14 7.84 41.88 -30.75
N PRO A 15 8.44 41.11 -29.83
CA PRO A 15 7.62 40.04 -29.26
C PRO A 15 7.87 39.75 -27.77
N ILE A 16 6.73 39.61 -27.08
CA ILE A 16 6.39 38.45 -26.25
C ILE A 16 7.27 38.24 -25.01
N LEU A 17 6.72 38.78 -23.92
CA LEU A 17 6.71 38.18 -22.58
C LEU A 17 6.80 36.65 -22.68
N ALA A 18 7.98 36.08 -22.44
CA ALA A 18 8.12 34.67 -22.16
C ALA A 18 7.47 34.42 -20.79
N PHE A 19 6.19 34.07 -20.82
CA PHE A 19 5.54 33.29 -19.78
C PHE A 19 6.43 32.06 -19.56
N GLN A 20 7.29 32.12 -18.55
CA GLN A 20 7.91 30.95 -17.96
C GLN A 20 6.76 30.15 -17.35
N LEU A 21 6.17 29.28 -18.17
CA LEU A 21 5.44 28.11 -17.73
C LEU A 21 6.40 27.32 -16.85
N SER A 22 6.38 27.60 -15.55
CA SER A 22 6.84 26.65 -14.55
C SER A 22 5.94 25.43 -14.68
N CYS A 23 6.31 24.55 -15.61
CA CYS A 23 6.04 23.14 -15.54
C CYS A 23 6.55 22.69 -14.17
N ASN A 24 5.65 22.68 -13.17
CA ASN A 24 5.77 21.80 -12.03
C ASN A 24 5.81 20.39 -12.60
N LYS A 25 7.01 19.93 -12.95
CA LYS A 25 7.32 18.51 -13.02
C LYS A 25 7.11 18.03 -11.58
N VAL A 26 5.88 17.65 -11.27
CA VAL A 26 5.59 16.76 -10.15
C VAL A 26 6.47 15.56 -10.42
N ALA A 27 7.58 15.48 -9.70
CA ALA A 27 8.44 14.33 -9.75
C ALA A 27 7.57 13.17 -9.28
N GLU A 28 7.10 12.35 -10.23
CA GLU A 28 6.49 11.06 -9.93
C GLU A 28 7.55 10.28 -9.13
N LYS A 29 7.38 10.27 -7.81
CA LYS A 29 8.19 9.43 -6.92
C LYS A 29 8.01 8.01 -7.43
N LYS A 30 9.08 7.43 -7.97
CA LYS A 30 9.10 6.01 -8.32
C LYS A 30 8.55 5.22 -7.12
N PRO A 31 7.59 4.31 -7.33
CA PRO A 31 7.05 3.50 -6.25
C PRO A 31 8.23 2.79 -5.56
N ALA A 32 8.26 2.87 -4.23
CA ALA A 32 9.29 2.20 -3.45
C ALA A 32 9.29 0.70 -3.77
N SER A 33 10.47 0.08 -3.83
CA SER A 33 10.55 -1.37 -4.05
C SER A 33 9.85 -2.13 -2.94
N ILE A 34 9.34 -3.32 -3.26
CA ILE A 34 8.68 -4.21 -2.30
C ILE A 34 9.56 -4.46 -1.07
N SER A 35 10.87 -4.64 -1.27
CA SER A 35 11.84 -4.81 -0.18
C SER A 35 11.87 -3.64 0.81
N VAL A 36 11.77 -2.40 0.32
CA VAL A 36 11.76 -1.19 1.16
C VAL A 36 10.44 -1.09 1.94
N LEU A 37 9.31 -1.42 1.29
CA LEU A 37 8.00 -1.44 1.94
C LEU A 37 7.94 -2.51 3.04
N GLN A 38 8.45 -3.71 2.76
CA GLN A 38 8.52 -4.79 3.73
C GLN A 38 9.39 -4.39 4.93
N GLU A 39 10.53 -3.71 4.71
CA GLU A 39 11.36 -3.24 5.82
C GLU A 39 10.66 -2.21 6.70
N ARG A 40 9.90 -1.28 6.10
CA ARG A 40 9.06 -0.35 6.87
C ARG A 40 8.02 -1.07 7.72
N ALA A 41 7.38 -2.12 7.18
CA ALA A 41 6.44 -2.94 7.93
C ALA A 41 7.11 -3.61 9.13
N LYS A 42 8.30 -4.21 8.95
CA LYS A 42 9.06 -4.81 10.06
C LYS A 42 9.38 -3.80 11.16
N VAL A 43 9.85 -2.61 10.77
CA VAL A 43 10.16 -1.55 11.74
C VAL A 43 8.91 -1.14 12.52
N SER A 44 7.79 -0.95 11.83
CA SER A 44 6.53 -0.59 12.48
C SER A 44 6.04 -1.65 13.47
N ILE A 45 6.07 -2.93 13.07
CA ILE A 45 5.65 -4.04 13.94
C ILE A 45 6.53 -4.13 15.16
N ASN A 46 7.85 -4.07 14.99
CA ASN A 46 8.76 -4.10 16.14
C ASN A 46 8.54 -2.91 17.08
N ASN A 47 8.22 -1.72 16.55
CA ASN A 47 7.89 -0.56 17.37
C ASN A 47 6.56 -0.72 18.10
N TRP A 48 5.56 -1.29 17.44
CA TRP A 48 4.25 -1.55 18.05
C TRP A 48 4.37 -2.59 19.16
N VAL A 49 5.09 -3.70 18.94
CA VAL A 49 5.37 -4.72 19.96
C VAL A 49 6.08 -4.12 21.18
N ARG A 50 7.07 -3.25 20.97
CA ARG A 50 7.77 -2.56 22.08
C ARG A 50 6.87 -1.65 22.91
N LYS A 51 5.79 -1.11 22.31
CA LYS A 51 4.81 -0.27 23.00
C LYS A 51 3.78 -1.08 23.80
N HIS A 52 3.69 -2.39 23.59
CA HIS A 52 2.77 -3.31 24.28
C HIS A 52 3.53 -4.43 25.01
N PRO A 53 4.45 -4.09 25.94
CA PRO A 53 5.34 -5.08 26.56
C PRO A 53 4.61 -6.16 27.37
N ASP A 54 3.40 -5.87 27.86
CA ASP A 54 2.59 -6.77 28.68
C ASP A 54 1.95 -7.90 27.84
N GLU A 55 1.66 -7.64 26.57
CA GLU A 55 1.14 -8.64 25.62
C GLU A 55 2.28 -9.48 25.01
N PHE A 56 3.45 -8.85 24.82
CA PHE A 56 4.60 -9.41 24.10
C PHE A 56 5.78 -9.73 25.03
N ILE A 57 5.49 -10.39 26.15
CA ILE A 57 6.48 -10.69 27.19
C ILE A 57 7.65 -11.49 26.59
N LYS A 58 8.88 -10.96 26.76
CA LYS A 58 10.13 -11.56 26.24
C LYS A 58 10.06 -11.90 24.74
N TYR A 59 9.36 -11.08 23.97
CA TYR A 59 9.26 -11.20 22.52
C TYR A 59 10.61 -11.38 21.84
N LYS A 60 10.65 -12.34 20.91
CA LYS A 60 11.77 -12.55 19.99
C LYS A 60 11.20 -12.81 18.59
N PRO A 61 11.52 -11.98 17.59
CA PRO A 61 11.11 -12.22 16.21
C PRO A 61 11.81 -13.46 15.68
N ILE A 62 11.07 -14.26 14.90
CA ILE A 62 11.60 -15.41 14.17
C ILE A 62 11.66 -15.08 12.69
N ALA A 63 10.53 -14.67 12.09
CA ALA A 63 10.45 -14.34 10.67
C ALA A 63 9.36 -13.31 10.36
N PHE A 64 9.57 -12.60 9.25
CA PHE A 64 8.58 -11.73 8.60
C PHE A 64 8.43 -12.22 7.16
N GLU A 65 7.40 -13.01 6.89
CA GLU A 65 7.24 -13.78 5.67
C GLU A 65 6.43 -13.02 4.61
N ALA A 66 5.28 -13.56 4.20
CA ALA A 66 4.48 -13.06 3.09
C ALA A 66 4.04 -11.62 3.34
N PHE A 67 4.56 -10.68 2.53
CA PHE A 67 4.17 -9.28 2.52
C PHE A 67 3.28 -9.00 1.30
N THR A 68 2.06 -8.54 1.54
CA THR A 68 1.05 -8.42 0.47
C THR A 68 0.30 -7.10 0.60
N ALA A 69 0.24 -6.33 -0.48
CA ALA A 69 -0.62 -5.14 -0.56
C ALA A 69 -2.10 -5.56 -0.64
N ARG A 70 -2.97 -4.87 0.09
CA ARG A 70 -4.40 -5.12 0.14
C ARG A 70 -5.17 -3.94 -0.42
N TYR A 71 -6.10 -4.25 -1.33
CA TYR A 71 -6.92 -3.27 -2.02
C TYR A 71 -8.39 -3.51 -1.70
N GLU A 72 -9.19 -2.46 -1.79
CA GLU A 72 -10.64 -2.53 -1.69
C GLU A 72 -11.22 -3.47 -2.76
N ARG A 73 -12.17 -4.33 -2.36
CA ARG A 73 -12.98 -5.11 -3.29
C ARG A 73 -14.07 -4.20 -3.87
N THR A 74 -14.02 -4.00 -5.18
CA THR A 74 -15.03 -3.29 -5.97
C THR A 74 -15.95 -4.29 -6.66
N GLU A 75 -17.09 -3.85 -7.18
CA GLU A 75 -17.96 -4.73 -7.97
C GLU A 75 -17.23 -5.38 -9.14
N MET A 76 -16.33 -4.62 -9.80
CA MET A 76 -15.51 -5.13 -10.90
C MET A 76 -14.51 -6.19 -10.43
N THR A 77 -13.80 -5.96 -9.31
CA THR A 77 -12.83 -6.95 -8.83
C THR A 77 -13.53 -8.19 -8.26
N SER A 78 -14.69 -8.05 -7.61
CA SER A 78 -15.53 -9.20 -7.24
C SER A 78 -15.94 -10.01 -8.47
N TYR A 79 -16.54 -9.36 -9.48
CA TYR A 79 -16.95 -10.03 -10.71
C TYR A 79 -15.79 -10.77 -11.40
N LEU A 80 -14.62 -10.14 -11.50
CA LEU A 80 -13.46 -10.77 -12.12
C LEU A 80 -12.90 -11.93 -11.28
N SER A 81 -12.92 -11.82 -9.94
CA SER A 81 -12.56 -12.90 -9.03
C SER A 81 -13.48 -14.11 -9.20
N ASP A 82 -14.79 -13.88 -9.21
CA ASP A 82 -15.79 -14.94 -9.43
C ASP A 82 -15.54 -15.64 -10.77
N LYS A 83 -15.24 -14.88 -11.84
CA LYS A 83 -14.92 -15.46 -13.16
C LYS A 83 -13.62 -16.26 -13.17
N VAL A 84 -12.63 -15.89 -12.36
CA VAL A 84 -11.40 -16.69 -12.20
C VAL A 84 -11.75 -18.01 -11.52
N GLU A 85 -12.48 -17.97 -10.42
CA GLU A 85 -12.90 -19.17 -9.66
C GLU A 85 -13.76 -20.11 -10.52
N GLU A 86 -14.75 -19.56 -11.24
CA GLU A 86 -15.57 -20.31 -12.19
C GLU A 86 -14.74 -21.04 -13.25
N GLU A 87 -13.71 -20.38 -13.81
CA GLU A 87 -12.87 -20.99 -14.85
C GLU A 87 -11.93 -22.06 -14.26
N MET A 88 -11.42 -21.83 -13.05
CA MET A 88 -10.57 -22.78 -12.32
C MET A 88 -11.34 -24.01 -11.84
N ALA A 89 -12.64 -23.88 -11.60
CA ALA A 89 -13.51 -24.98 -11.18
C ALA A 89 -13.97 -25.89 -12.33
N LYS A 90 -13.68 -25.53 -13.59
CA LYS A 90 -14.06 -26.37 -14.74
C LYS A 90 -13.24 -27.67 -14.78
N PRO A 91 -13.83 -28.78 -15.28
CA PRO A 91 -13.10 -30.04 -15.46
C PRO A 91 -11.83 -29.91 -16.32
N THR A 92 -11.87 -29.00 -17.29
CA THR A 92 -10.71 -28.63 -18.12
C THR A 92 -10.49 -27.13 -18.00
N VAL A 93 -9.45 -26.75 -17.26
CA VAL A 93 -9.11 -25.35 -17.01
C VAL A 93 -8.49 -24.73 -18.26
N ASN A 94 -9.02 -23.59 -18.70
CA ASN A 94 -8.39 -22.78 -19.73
C ASN A 94 -7.41 -21.79 -19.09
N GLN A 95 -6.13 -22.18 -19.03
CA GLN A 95 -5.09 -21.38 -18.37
C GLN A 95 -4.93 -19.98 -18.99
N HIS A 96 -5.01 -19.86 -20.31
CA HIS A 96 -4.90 -18.55 -20.98
C HIS A 96 -6.02 -17.60 -20.54
N LYS A 97 -7.25 -18.12 -20.39
CA LYS A 97 -8.37 -17.31 -19.90
C LYS A 97 -8.21 -16.93 -18.43
N VAL A 98 -7.75 -17.86 -17.58
CA VAL A 98 -7.44 -17.56 -16.17
C VAL A 98 -6.38 -16.46 -16.07
N ASP A 99 -5.30 -16.56 -16.83
CA ASP A 99 -4.22 -15.58 -16.83
C ASP A 99 -4.71 -14.22 -17.34
N SER A 100 -5.56 -14.20 -18.36
CA SER A 100 -6.20 -12.98 -18.86
C SER A 100 -7.07 -12.31 -17.78
N LEU A 101 -7.90 -13.09 -17.08
CA LEU A 101 -8.76 -12.58 -16.00
C LEU A 101 -7.93 -12.07 -14.82
N LYS A 102 -6.86 -12.78 -14.42
CA LYS A 102 -5.92 -12.32 -13.37
C LYS A 102 -5.20 -11.03 -13.76
N ASN A 103 -4.80 -10.91 -15.02
CA ASN A 103 -4.21 -9.67 -15.53
C ASN A 103 -5.21 -8.50 -15.53
N LEU A 104 -6.49 -8.75 -15.78
CA LEU A 104 -7.54 -7.73 -15.67
C LEU A 104 -7.78 -7.33 -14.21
N LEU A 105 -7.77 -8.28 -13.27
CA LEU A 105 -7.83 -7.98 -11.84
C LEU A 105 -6.69 -7.05 -11.41
N GLU A 106 -5.46 -7.36 -11.81
CA GLU A 106 -4.28 -6.56 -11.50
C GLU A 106 -4.38 -5.12 -12.04
N LYS A 107 -5.04 -4.92 -13.19
CA LYS A 107 -5.25 -3.60 -13.79
C LYS A 107 -6.40 -2.80 -13.17
N ASN A 108 -7.35 -3.47 -12.51
CA ASN A 108 -8.57 -2.85 -11.97
C ASN A 108 -8.59 -2.87 -10.43
N LYS A 109 -7.42 -2.89 -9.79
CA LYS A 109 -7.29 -2.80 -8.33
C LYS A 109 -8.02 -1.57 -7.79
N GLY A 110 -8.75 -1.75 -6.69
CA GLY A 110 -9.40 -0.66 -5.96
C GLY A 110 -8.42 0.22 -5.19
N ILE A 111 -8.92 0.95 -4.18
CA ILE A 111 -8.09 1.79 -3.32
C ILE A 111 -7.18 0.91 -2.45
N LEU A 112 -5.90 1.28 -2.31
CA LEU A 112 -4.99 0.60 -1.38
C LEU A 112 -5.48 0.81 0.07
N MET A 113 -5.88 -0.26 0.73
CA MET A 113 -6.30 -0.26 2.13
C MET A 113 -5.11 -0.37 3.08
N GLY A 114 -4.06 -1.08 2.66
CA GLY A 114 -2.90 -1.32 3.49
C GLY A 114 -2.08 -2.52 3.05
N TYR A 115 -1.43 -3.15 4.00
CA TYR A 115 -0.54 -4.29 3.79
C TYR A 115 -0.78 -5.35 4.84
N THR A 116 -0.61 -6.61 4.47
CA THR A 116 -0.51 -7.70 5.43
C THR A 116 0.89 -8.26 5.45
N ILE A 117 1.36 -8.66 6.62
CA ILE A 117 2.59 -9.43 6.76
C ILE A 117 2.40 -10.57 7.75
N LEU A 118 2.75 -11.79 7.32
CA LEU A 118 2.76 -12.93 8.22
C LEU A 118 4.01 -12.86 9.11
N HIS A 119 3.81 -12.80 10.41
CA HIS A 119 4.86 -12.62 11.39
C HIS A 119 4.94 -13.80 12.35
N LYS A 120 6.10 -14.46 12.36
CA LYS A 120 6.42 -15.55 13.28
C LYS A 120 7.31 -15.04 14.39
N TYR A 121 6.95 -15.31 15.63
CA TYR A 121 7.69 -14.86 16.79
C TYR A 121 7.44 -15.80 17.98
N GLN A 122 8.17 -15.57 19.06
CA GLN A 122 7.96 -16.27 20.32
C GLN A 122 7.85 -15.28 21.48
N THR A 123 7.01 -15.61 22.45
CA THR A 123 6.87 -14.90 23.73
C THR A 123 7.07 -15.87 24.89
N LYS A 124 7.09 -15.35 26.11
CA LYS A 124 6.96 -16.15 27.33
C LYS A 124 5.61 -15.92 27.98
N ASN A 125 4.94 -17.00 28.39
CA ASN A 125 3.76 -16.88 29.23
C ASN A 125 4.14 -16.60 30.70
N ILE A 126 3.13 -16.45 31.56
CA ILE A 126 3.32 -16.18 32.99
C ILE A 126 4.04 -17.32 33.75
N THR A 127 4.02 -18.55 33.23
CA THR A 127 4.74 -19.69 33.81
C THR A 127 6.21 -19.75 33.35
N GLY A 128 6.61 -18.87 32.41
CA GLY A 128 7.96 -18.78 31.86
C GLY A 128 8.23 -19.69 30.66
N GLU A 129 7.23 -20.44 30.21
CA GLU A 129 7.28 -21.29 29.02
C GLU A 129 7.31 -20.44 27.75
N VAL A 130 8.03 -20.94 26.75
CA VAL A 130 8.14 -20.27 25.44
C VAL A 130 6.96 -20.68 24.57
N VAL A 131 6.16 -19.70 24.15
CA VAL A 131 5.04 -19.89 23.23
C VAL A 131 5.45 -19.35 21.87
N LYS A 132 5.21 -20.12 20.81
CA LYS A 132 5.42 -19.69 19.42
C LYS A 132 4.12 -19.21 18.84
N HIS A 133 4.19 -18.11 18.10
CA HIS A 133 3.06 -17.46 17.46
C HIS A 133 3.33 -17.32 15.97
N GLU A 134 2.26 -17.40 15.22
CA GLU A 134 2.22 -17.14 13.80
C GLU A 134 0.97 -16.30 13.55
N ASP A 135 1.15 -15.00 13.41
CA ASP A 135 0.06 -14.05 13.28
C ASP A 135 0.16 -13.27 11.97
N LEU A 136 -1.00 -12.98 11.39
CA LEU A 136 -1.10 -12.06 10.27
C LEU A 136 -1.30 -10.64 10.80
N VAL A 137 -0.32 -9.79 10.56
CA VAL A 137 -0.38 -8.38 10.95
C VAL A 137 -0.90 -7.56 9.79
N PHE A 138 -1.99 -6.83 10.00
CA PHE A 138 -2.50 -5.85 9.05
C PHE A 138 -1.98 -4.46 9.41
N LEU A 139 -1.32 -3.83 8.45
CA LEU A 139 -0.88 -2.45 8.52
C LEU A 139 -1.72 -1.58 7.60
N ASP A 140 -2.06 -0.38 8.05
CA ASP A 140 -2.69 0.61 7.17
C ASP A 140 -1.76 1.04 6.02
N SER A 141 -2.26 1.87 5.11
CA SER A 141 -1.48 2.38 3.96
C SER A 141 -0.27 3.24 4.36
N THR A 142 -0.20 3.69 5.63
CA THR A 142 0.90 4.45 6.23
C THR A 142 1.82 3.62 7.12
N PHE A 143 1.64 2.29 7.13
CA PHE A 143 2.38 1.32 7.92
C PHE A 143 2.08 1.32 9.43
N HIS A 144 0.97 1.88 9.92
CA HIS A 144 0.59 1.63 11.33
C HIS A 144 -0.05 0.25 11.47
N VAL A 145 0.31 -0.48 12.54
CA VAL A 145 -0.35 -1.74 12.88
C VAL A 145 -1.80 -1.42 13.27
N ALA A 146 -2.76 -1.84 12.45
CA ALA A 146 -4.18 -1.62 12.73
C ALA A 146 -4.80 -2.80 13.48
N THR A 147 -4.38 -4.03 13.15
CA THR A 147 -4.83 -5.23 13.85
C THR A 147 -3.85 -6.39 13.66
N ILE A 148 -3.88 -7.34 14.61
CA ILE A 148 -3.19 -8.62 14.55
C ILE A 148 -4.25 -9.71 14.58
N LEU A 149 -4.18 -10.64 13.63
CA LEU A 149 -5.17 -11.68 13.47
C LEU A 149 -4.48 -13.04 13.40
N ASN A 150 -5.16 -14.09 13.86
CA ASN A 150 -4.78 -15.45 13.51
C ASN A 150 -4.86 -15.60 11.97
N PRO A 151 -3.89 -16.24 11.30
CA PRO A 151 -3.89 -16.41 9.85
C PRO A 151 -5.19 -17.01 9.30
N ASP A 152 -5.77 -17.98 9.99
CA ASP A 152 -7.00 -18.67 9.59
C ASP A 152 -8.25 -17.78 9.73
N ALA A 153 -8.22 -16.81 10.65
CA ALA A 153 -9.31 -15.87 10.86
C ALA A 153 -9.39 -14.80 9.76
N TYR A 154 -8.30 -14.59 9.02
CA TYR A 154 -8.22 -13.52 8.03
C TYR A 154 -9.11 -13.76 6.80
N ASP A 155 -9.16 -14.99 6.30
CA ASP A 155 -9.98 -15.34 5.13
C ASP A 155 -11.47 -15.11 5.41
N MET A 156 -11.92 -15.35 6.66
CA MET A 156 -13.29 -15.07 7.08
C MET A 156 -13.62 -13.57 7.15
N ILE A 157 -12.61 -12.73 7.44
CA ILE A 157 -12.78 -11.29 7.66
C ILE A 157 -12.81 -10.52 6.32
N MET A 158 -12.21 -11.05 5.26
CA MET A 158 -12.15 -10.39 3.93
C MET A 158 -13.40 -10.57 3.06
N ASP A 159 -14.26 -11.53 3.38
CA ASP A 159 -15.58 -11.67 2.74
C ASP A 159 -16.63 -10.73 3.35
N LEU A 160 -16.33 -10.16 4.51
CA LEU A 160 -17.15 -9.14 5.15
C LEU A 160 -16.48 -7.78 4.92
N LYS A 161 -17.25 -6.75 4.57
CA LYS A 161 -16.73 -5.38 4.49
C LYS A 161 -16.08 -5.03 5.84
N LEU A 162 -14.75 -4.98 5.88
CA LEU A 162 -13.97 -4.54 7.03
C LEU A 162 -14.33 -3.08 7.33
N ILE A 163 -15.25 -2.86 8.28
CA ILE A 163 -15.51 -1.53 8.83
C ILE A 163 -14.41 -1.26 9.84
N PHE A 164 -13.39 -0.51 9.43
CA PHE A 164 -12.43 0.07 10.36
C PHE A 164 -13.17 1.09 11.23
N ARG A 165 -13.25 0.84 12.54
CA ARG A 165 -13.49 1.92 13.50
C ARG A 165 -12.14 2.58 13.76
N PRO A 166 -11.92 3.84 13.36
CA PRO A 166 -10.80 4.58 13.89
C PRO A 166 -11.01 4.73 15.40
N ASP A 167 -10.09 4.21 16.20
CA ASP A 167 -10.07 4.52 17.63
C ASP A 167 -9.82 6.02 17.77
N SER A 168 -10.78 6.71 18.38
CA SER A 168 -10.78 8.11 18.79
C SER A 168 -10.80 9.18 17.67
N LEU A 169 -12.00 9.47 17.15
CA LEU A 169 -12.36 10.89 16.98
C LEU A 169 -12.29 11.51 18.37
N HIS A 170 -11.38 12.47 18.55
CA HIS A 170 -11.19 13.24 19.77
C HIS A 170 -12.54 13.64 20.39
N GLU A 171 -12.71 13.34 21.67
CA GLU A 171 -13.58 14.13 22.52
C GLU A 171 -13.01 15.57 22.55
N GLN A 172 -13.47 16.41 21.64
CA GLN A 172 -13.43 17.84 21.86
C GLN A 172 -14.66 18.21 22.67
N LYS A 173 -14.45 18.38 23.98
CA LYS A 173 -15.32 19.14 24.87
C LYS A 173 -14.51 20.24 25.52
#